data_AF-A0A1M6JSE6-F1
#
_entry.id   AF-A0A1M6JSE6-F1
#
_cell.length_a   1.000
_cell.length_b   1.000
_cell.length_c   1.000
_cell.angle_alpha   90.00
_cell.angle_beta   90.00
_cell.angle_gamma   90.00
#
_symmetry.space_group_name_H-M   'P 1'
#
loop_
_entity.id
_entity.type
_entity.pdbx_description
1 polymer ?
#
loop_
_entity_poly.entity_id
_entity_poly.type
_entity_poly.pdbx_seq_one_letter_code
_entity_poly.pdbx_strand_id
1 'polypeptide(L)'
;MIDKDTIAAANETAEDALRAEYDALGATLDRRGIDIATIKDKVAAYGVAVPSWGVGTGGTRFARFPGIGEPASIFDKLDDCGVIHQLTGATPRVSLHIPWDDASPADLLAKAEETGLGFDAMNSNTFSDAEGQAHSYKFGSLSHTKSDVRQQAVDHNLYVMELGQKIGSKALTIWVGDGSNFPGQAHMTKQFERYLDSARAIYGKLPEDWRLFTEHKIFEPAFYSTVVQDWGTNYLIAKELGERAYCLVDLGHHAPTVNIEMIVARLIQFGKLGGFHFNDSKYGDDDLDTAAIDPYRLFLVFNELVDAADTPGFDPAHMLDQSHNVTDPIESLMNSAMEVQRAYAQALIVDRAALSGFQEDNDALMASETLKTAFRTDVTPILQMARREKGCAIDPIAAYRRSGYRAQVAETRPASASGGGGIV
;
A
#
# COMPACT_ATOMS: atom_id res chain seq x y z
N MET A 1 21.17 -1.48 7.80
CA MET A 1 21.05 0.00 7.88
C MET A 1 22.24 0.69 7.22
N ILE A 2 22.04 1.85 6.62
CA ILE A 2 23.11 2.68 6.02
C ILE A 2 23.76 3.55 7.10
N ASP A 3 25.08 3.76 6.99
CA ASP A 3 25.84 4.62 7.90
C ASP A 3 25.33 6.08 7.85
N LYS A 4 25.15 6.70 9.02
CA LYS A 4 24.60 8.07 9.13
C LYS A 4 25.52 9.13 8.51
N ASP A 5 26.83 8.94 8.54
CA ASP A 5 27.80 9.86 7.94
C ASP A 5 27.69 9.82 6.40
N THR A 6 27.34 8.68 5.83
CA THR A 6 27.05 8.57 4.38
C THR A 6 25.82 9.39 3.99
N ILE A 7 24.77 9.39 4.82
CA ILE A 7 23.57 10.21 4.61
C ILE A 7 23.89 11.69 4.81
N ALA A 8 24.66 12.04 5.84
CA ALA A 8 25.07 13.41 6.11
C ALA A 8 25.90 14.00 4.96
N ALA A 9 26.90 13.26 4.47
CA ALA A 9 27.73 13.67 3.34
C ALA A 9 26.91 13.82 2.04
N ALA A 10 25.96 12.91 1.80
CA ALA A 10 25.00 13.04 0.70
C ALA A 10 24.17 14.34 0.81
N ASN A 11 23.68 14.66 2.01
CA ASN A 11 22.86 15.84 2.25
C ASN A 11 23.64 17.14 2.13
N GLU A 12 24.88 17.19 2.62
CA GLU A 12 25.74 18.38 2.53
C GLU A 12 25.89 18.86 1.08
N THR A 13 26.02 17.93 0.12
CA THR A 13 26.13 18.27 -1.30
C THR A 13 24.86 18.84 -1.94
N ALA A 14 23.69 18.64 -1.32
CA ALA A 14 22.39 19.04 -1.85
C ALA A 14 21.70 20.16 -1.05
N GLU A 15 22.22 20.50 0.14
CA GLU A 15 21.54 21.38 1.09
C GLU A 15 21.36 22.81 0.56
N ASP A 16 22.38 23.41 -0.05
CA ASP A 16 22.30 24.78 -0.55
C ASP A 16 21.25 24.93 -1.66
N ALA A 17 21.19 23.96 -2.58
CA ALA A 17 20.19 23.93 -3.64
C ALA A 17 18.78 23.75 -3.06
N LEU A 18 18.61 22.80 -2.14
CA LEU A 18 17.34 22.57 -1.44
C LEU A 18 16.84 23.85 -0.75
N ARG A 19 17.70 24.55 -0.01
CA ARG A 19 17.30 25.78 0.70
C ARG A 19 16.79 26.84 -0.27
N ALA A 20 17.53 27.07 -1.36
CA ALA A 20 17.13 28.05 -2.37
C ALA A 20 15.79 27.68 -3.04
N GLU A 21 15.59 26.40 -3.39
CA GLU A 21 14.35 25.92 -4.00
C GLU A 21 13.16 25.94 -3.05
N TYR A 22 13.38 25.58 -1.77
CA TYR A 22 12.36 25.64 -0.72
C TYR A 22 11.90 27.08 -0.46
N ASP A 23 12.84 28.02 -0.34
CA ASP A 23 12.53 29.45 -0.14
C ASP A 23 11.77 30.04 -1.35
N ALA A 24 12.16 29.66 -2.57
CA ALA A 24 11.49 30.11 -3.80
C ALA A 24 10.05 29.57 -3.91
N LEU A 25 9.85 28.31 -3.56
CA LEU A 25 8.51 27.70 -3.48
C LEU A 25 7.69 28.34 -2.35
N GLY A 26 8.30 28.59 -1.20
CA GLY A 26 7.68 29.27 -0.05
C GLY A 26 7.11 30.62 -0.44
N ALA A 27 7.92 31.48 -1.06
CA ALA A 27 7.47 32.77 -1.56
C ALA A 27 6.33 32.66 -2.59
N THR A 28 6.26 31.57 -3.35
CA THR A 28 5.19 31.31 -4.32
C THR A 28 3.89 30.87 -3.66
N LEU A 29 3.97 30.02 -2.63
CA LEU A 29 2.82 29.59 -1.83
C LEU A 29 2.30 30.72 -0.94
N ASP A 30 3.17 31.56 -0.38
CA ASP A 30 2.79 32.74 0.40
C ASP A 30 1.92 33.71 -0.42
N ARG A 31 2.24 33.92 -1.71
CA ARG A 31 1.40 34.72 -2.62
C ARG A 31 0.00 34.13 -2.86
N ARG A 32 -0.18 32.84 -2.59
CA ARG A 32 -1.46 32.11 -2.62
C ARG A 32 -2.09 31.97 -1.23
N GLY A 33 -1.50 32.57 -0.18
CA GLY A 33 -1.97 32.48 1.19
C GLY A 33 -1.72 31.12 1.87
N ILE A 34 -0.74 30.35 1.39
CA ILE A 34 -0.41 29.01 1.89
C ILE A 34 0.96 29.05 2.57
N ASP A 35 1.00 28.72 3.86
CA ASP A 35 2.26 28.59 4.61
C ASP A 35 2.95 27.26 4.30
N ILE A 36 4.13 27.34 3.66
CA ILE A 36 4.93 26.17 3.29
C ILE A 36 5.39 25.33 4.50
N ALA A 37 5.60 25.95 5.67
CA ALA A 37 6.03 25.23 6.86
C ALA A 37 4.94 24.28 7.34
N THR A 38 3.68 24.75 7.39
CA THR A 38 2.51 23.92 7.71
C THR A 38 2.37 22.72 6.76
N ILE A 39 2.59 22.89 5.46
CA ILE A 39 2.52 21.79 4.49
C ILE A 39 3.66 20.79 4.72
N LYS A 40 4.88 21.27 4.91
CA LYS A 40 6.05 20.43 5.22
C LYS A 40 5.82 19.60 6.49
N ASP A 41 5.28 20.19 7.56
CA ASP A 41 5.04 19.48 8.82
C ASP A 41 3.99 18.37 8.66
N LYS A 42 2.93 18.61 7.87
CA LYS A 42 1.96 17.57 7.52
C LYS A 42 2.59 16.44 6.71
N VAL A 43 3.39 16.77 5.70
CA VAL A 43 4.13 15.77 4.89
C VAL A 43 5.10 14.98 5.77
N ALA A 44 5.78 15.65 6.69
CA ALA A 44 6.67 15.00 7.64
C ALA A 44 5.90 14.04 8.59
N ALA A 45 4.65 14.32 8.94
CA ALA A 45 3.84 13.43 9.76
C ALA A 45 3.21 12.27 8.97
N TYR A 46 3.16 12.36 7.64
CA TYR A 46 2.52 11.37 6.79
C TYR A 46 3.45 10.18 6.47
N GLY A 47 2.91 8.96 6.59
CA GLY A 47 3.62 7.74 6.22
C GLY A 47 2.72 6.69 5.57
N VAL A 48 3.35 5.78 4.83
CA VAL A 48 2.71 4.67 4.11
C VAL A 48 3.45 3.37 4.45
N ALA A 49 2.72 2.29 4.72
CA ALA A 49 3.33 1.01 5.03
C ALA A 49 3.99 0.39 3.78
N VAL A 50 5.15 -0.23 3.96
CA VAL A 50 5.85 -0.97 2.90
C VAL A 50 5.47 -2.45 2.93
N PRO A 51 5.19 -3.10 1.79
CA PRO A 51 4.88 -4.52 1.73
C PRO A 51 6.16 -5.35 1.88
N SER A 52 6.17 -6.32 2.80
CA SER A 52 7.28 -7.26 2.94
C SER A 52 7.52 -8.06 1.64
N TRP A 53 6.48 -8.31 0.84
CA TRP A 53 6.61 -9.02 -0.44
C TRP A 53 7.20 -8.15 -1.55
N GLY A 54 7.14 -6.82 -1.42
CA GLY A 54 7.64 -5.88 -2.42
C GLY A 54 9.15 -5.62 -2.35
N VAL A 55 9.86 -6.01 -1.28
CA VAL A 55 11.32 -5.75 -1.16
C VAL A 55 12.20 -6.81 -1.83
N GLY A 56 11.65 -7.97 -2.16
CA GLY A 56 12.28 -8.93 -3.06
C GLY A 56 11.90 -8.64 -4.52
N THR A 57 12.71 -9.11 -5.47
CA THR A 57 12.35 -8.93 -6.88
C THR A 57 11.05 -9.69 -7.19
N GLY A 58 10.13 -9.00 -7.84
CA GLY A 58 8.84 -9.55 -8.26
C GLY A 58 8.99 -10.58 -9.39
N GLY A 59 7.85 -11.04 -9.89
CA GLY A 59 7.81 -11.88 -11.07
C GLY A 59 6.43 -11.91 -11.69
N THR A 60 6.33 -12.59 -12.83
CA THR A 60 5.05 -12.87 -13.48
C THR A 60 4.82 -14.37 -13.50
N ARG A 61 3.65 -14.80 -13.98
CA ARG A 61 3.41 -16.22 -14.28
C ARG A 61 4.44 -16.82 -15.26
N PHE A 62 5.12 -16.01 -16.07
CA PHE A 62 6.07 -16.50 -17.07
C PHE A 62 7.47 -16.73 -16.50
N ALA A 63 7.98 -15.75 -15.76
CA ALA A 63 9.35 -15.79 -15.26
C ALA A 63 9.55 -14.84 -14.07
N ARG A 64 10.61 -15.12 -13.33
CA ARG A 64 11.18 -14.28 -12.27
C ARG A 64 12.67 -14.08 -12.52
N PHE A 65 13.13 -12.83 -12.45
CA PHE A 65 14.50 -12.43 -12.76
C PHE A 65 15.14 -11.74 -11.55
N PRO A 66 15.50 -12.49 -10.49
CA PRO A 66 16.03 -11.90 -9.28
C PRO A 66 17.30 -11.09 -9.51
N GLY A 67 17.40 -9.98 -8.80
CA GLY A 67 18.62 -9.18 -8.73
C GLY A 67 19.70 -9.83 -7.84
N ILE A 68 20.72 -9.06 -7.54
CA ILE A 68 21.75 -9.46 -6.56
C ILE A 68 21.27 -9.17 -5.13
N GLY A 69 21.71 -9.97 -4.16
CA GLY A 69 21.40 -9.73 -2.74
C GLY A 69 19.90 -9.80 -2.40
N GLU A 70 19.17 -10.69 -3.07
CA GLU A 70 17.76 -10.96 -2.77
C GLU A 70 17.57 -11.30 -1.29
N PRO A 71 16.55 -10.74 -0.62
CA PRO A 71 16.24 -11.10 0.76
C PRO A 71 15.75 -12.56 0.82
N ALA A 72 16.37 -13.38 1.68
CA ALA A 72 16.08 -14.81 1.79
C ALA A 72 15.10 -15.15 2.93
N SER A 73 14.89 -14.20 3.84
CA SER A 73 14.05 -14.34 5.02
C SER A 73 13.26 -13.07 5.31
N ILE A 74 12.24 -13.15 6.16
CA ILE A 74 11.56 -11.94 6.67
C ILE A 74 12.54 -10.99 7.37
N PHE A 75 13.60 -11.50 8.00
CA PHE A 75 14.58 -10.63 8.65
C PHE A 75 15.42 -9.83 7.66
N ASP A 76 15.81 -10.43 6.52
CA ASP A 76 16.44 -9.70 5.42
C ASP A 76 15.49 -8.66 4.82
N LYS A 77 14.20 -9.02 4.67
CA LYS A 77 13.17 -8.10 4.18
C LYS A 77 13.02 -6.89 5.12
N LEU A 78 13.01 -7.11 6.43
CA LEU A 78 12.93 -6.03 7.42
C LEU A 78 14.18 -5.14 7.42
N ASP A 79 15.37 -5.70 7.19
CA ASP A 79 16.59 -4.89 6.97
C ASP A 79 16.45 -3.95 5.76
N ASP A 80 15.94 -4.48 4.65
CA ASP A 80 15.72 -3.72 3.42
C ASP A 80 14.62 -2.65 3.59
N CYS A 81 13.51 -2.99 4.26
CA CYS A 81 12.49 -2.03 4.70
C CYS A 81 13.05 -0.93 5.60
N GLY A 82 13.97 -1.29 6.51
CA GLY A 82 14.63 -0.34 7.40
C GLY A 82 15.45 0.68 6.64
N VAL A 83 16.14 0.27 5.56
CA VAL A 83 16.85 1.19 4.66
C VAL A 83 15.90 2.15 3.95
N ILE A 84 14.76 1.64 3.45
CA ILE A 84 13.72 2.48 2.82
C ILE A 84 13.24 3.54 3.81
N HIS A 85 12.91 3.15 5.05
CA HIS A 85 12.44 4.08 6.07
C HIS A 85 13.53 5.08 6.48
N GLN A 86 14.76 4.62 6.67
CA GLN A 86 15.89 5.46 7.07
C GLN A 86 16.14 6.59 6.06
N LEU A 87 16.09 6.28 4.77
CA LEU A 87 16.38 7.25 3.72
C LEU A 87 15.19 8.16 3.40
N THR A 88 13.96 7.67 3.52
CA THR A 88 12.76 8.42 3.12
C THR A 88 12.03 9.09 4.29
N GLY A 89 12.15 8.55 5.51
CA GLY A 89 11.34 8.96 6.65
C GLY A 89 9.83 8.79 6.45
N ALA A 90 9.41 8.01 5.44
CA ALA A 90 8.02 7.93 4.96
C ALA A 90 7.36 6.55 5.19
N THR A 91 8.14 5.50 5.50
CA THR A 91 7.61 4.13 5.63
C THR A 91 7.81 3.51 7.02
N PRO A 92 7.19 4.06 8.09
CA PRO A 92 7.47 3.64 9.47
C PRO A 92 6.91 2.26 9.84
N ARG A 93 6.13 1.62 8.95
CA ARG A 93 5.50 0.32 9.20
C ARG A 93 5.65 -0.62 8.02
N VAL A 94 5.60 -1.92 8.30
CA VAL A 94 5.64 -3.00 7.29
C VAL A 94 4.34 -3.80 7.33
N SER A 95 3.77 -4.08 6.15
CA SER A 95 2.68 -5.03 5.99
C SER A 95 3.25 -6.43 5.83
N LEU A 96 2.88 -7.37 6.72
CA LEU A 96 3.33 -8.76 6.67
C LEU A 96 2.33 -9.66 5.96
N HIS A 97 2.82 -10.73 5.33
CA HIS A 97 2.00 -11.71 4.62
C HIS A 97 2.27 -13.14 5.09
N ILE A 98 1.24 -13.83 5.59
CA ILE A 98 1.40 -15.14 6.23
C ILE A 98 0.81 -16.24 5.34
N PRO A 99 1.57 -17.31 5.03
CA PRO A 99 2.76 -17.78 5.75
C PRO A 99 4.13 -17.36 5.18
N TRP A 100 4.20 -16.46 4.20
CA TRP A 100 5.49 -16.07 3.59
C TRP A 100 6.49 -15.48 4.60
N ASP A 101 5.98 -14.75 5.58
CA ASP A 101 6.76 -14.06 6.60
C ASP A 101 6.55 -14.66 8.01
N ASP A 102 6.08 -15.91 8.07
CA ASP A 102 5.80 -16.56 9.35
C ASP A 102 7.09 -16.77 10.15
N ALA A 103 7.11 -16.24 11.37
CA ALA A 103 8.26 -16.26 12.26
C ALA A 103 7.79 -16.05 13.71
N SER A 104 8.69 -16.27 14.67
CA SER A 104 8.34 -16.04 16.07
C SER A 104 8.00 -14.56 16.31
N PRO A 105 6.93 -14.23 17.05
CA PRO A 105 6.57 -12.84 17.35
C PRO A 105 7.70 -12.07 18.05
N ALA A 106 8.47 -12.75 18.91
CA ALA A 106 9.58 -12.15 19.63
C ALA A 106 10.71 -11.73 18.69
N ASP A 107 11.06 -12.56 17.70
CA ASP A 107 12.11 -12.24 16.73
C ASP A 107 11.66 -11.13 15.77
N LEU A 108 10.37 -11.12 15.38
CA LEU A 108 9.80 -10.04 14.57
C LEU A 108 9.87 -8.69 15.30
N LEU A 109 9.47 -8.64 16.58
CA LEU A 109 9.56 -7.44 17.39
C LEU A 109 11.00 -6.97 17.60
N ALA A 110 11.92 -7.90 17.89
CA ALA A 110 13.34 -7.57 18.05
C ALA A 110 13.92 -6.97 16.76
N LYS A 111 13.57 -7.53 15.60
CA LYS A 111 14.03 -7.00 14.32
C LYS A 111 13.39 -5.65 13.97
N ALA A 112 12.12 -5.47 14.30
CA ALA A 112 11.42 -4.21 14.13
C ALA A 112 12.05 -3.09 14.99
N GLU A 113 12.45 -3.40 16.22
CA GLU A 113 13.18 -2.46 17.09
C GLU A 113 14.55 -2.09 16.51
N GLU A 114 15.32 -3.07 16.00
CA GLU A 114 16.62 -2.83 15.36
C GLU A 114 16.52 -1.89 14.14
N THR A 115 15.47 -2.04 13.35
CA THR A 115 15.27 -1.33 12.07
C THR A 115 14.44 -0.05 12.23
N GLY A 116 13.88 0.21 13.41
CA GLY A 116 13.03 1.37 13.68
C GLY A 116 11.66 1.29 12.99
N LEU A 117 11.11 0.09 12.84
CA LEU A 117 9.85 -0.18 12.14
C LEU A 117 8.75 -0.61 13.12
N GLY A 118 7.50 -0.40 12.72
CA GLY A 118 6.33 -1.08 13.28
C GLY A 118 5.68 -2.02 12.26
N PHE A 119 4.53 -2.59 12.63
CA PHE A 119 3.75 -3.46 11.74
C PHE A 119 2.39 -2.84 11.45
N ASP A 120 2.00 -2.83 10.19
CA ASP A 120 0.68 -2.39 9.73
C ASP A 120 -0.31 -3.57 9.71
N ALA A 121 -1.33 -3.55 8.87
CA ALA A 121 -2.28 -4.65 8.70
C ALA A 121 -1.57 -5.97 8.34
N MET A 122 -2.06 -7.06 8.93
CA MET A 122 -1.65 -8.42 8.56
C MET A 122 -2.36 -8.87 7.28
N ASN A 123 -1.70 -9.68 6.44
CA ASN A 123 -2.29 -10.22 5.21
C ASN A 123 -2.34 -11.76 5.26
N SER A 124 -3.54 -12.33 5.08
CA SER A 124 -3.73 -13.78 5.05
C SER A 124 -3.54 -14.34 3.65
N ASN A 125 -2.77 -15.42 3.50
CA ASN A 125 -2.70 -16.19 2.25
C ASN A 125 -3.63 -17.41 2.28
N THR A 126 -4.75 -17.33 1.56
CA THR A 126 -5.56 -18.52 1.22
C THR A 126 -5.83 -18.61 -0.29
N PHE A 127 -4.92 -18.04 -1.09
CA PHE A 127 -4.94 -18.09 -2.55
C PHE A 127 -3.83 -19.00 -3.12
N SER A 128 -3.03 -19.61 -2.23
CA SER A 128 -2.00 -20.60 -2.57
C SER A 128 -1.96 -21.72 -1.53
N ASP A 129 -1.42 -22.88 -1.92
CA ASP A 129 -1.28 -24.02 -1.03
C ASP A 129 0.10 -24.01 -0.36
N ALA A 130 0.15 -24.15 0.96
CA ALA A 130 1.38 -24.33 1.72
C ALA A 130 1.81 -25.81 1.77
N GLU A 131 3.10 -26.04 2.04
CA GLU A 131 3.61 -27.40 2.27
C GLU A 131 2.89 -28.06 3.47
N GLY A 132 2.46 -29.31 3.31
CA GLY A 132 1.76 -30.06 4.37
C GLY A 132 0.32 -29.64 4.62
N GLN A 133 -0.24 -28.71 3.84
CA GLN A 133 -1.63 -28.27 3.95
C GLN A 133 -2.61 -29.43 3.68
N ALA A 134 -3.61 -29.61 4.55
CA ALA A 134 -4.54 -30.74 4.47
C ALA A 134 -5.53 -30.62 3.29
N HIS A 135 -5.98 -29.40 3.00
CA HIS A 135 -6.94 -29.12 1.93
C HIS A 135 -6.44 -28.04 0.99
N SER A 136 -6.40 -28.33 -0.31
CA SER A 136 -6.04 -27.34 -1.34
C SER A 136 -7.10 -26.24 -1.50
N TYR A 137 -6.66 -25.01 -1.80
CA TYR A 137 -7.50 -23.85 -2.15
C TYR A 137 -7.75 -23.69 -3.65
N LYS A 138 -7.39 -24.68 -4.48
CA LYS A 138 -7.54 -24.64 -5.94
C LYS A 138 -8.93 -24.20 -6.45
N PHE A 139 -10.01 -24.50 -5.72
CA PHE A 139 -11.38 -24.14 -6.09
C PHE A 139 -12.01 -23.10 -5.14
N GLY A 140 -11.15 -22.28 -4.53
CA GLY A 140 -11.49 -21.29 -3.51
C GLY A 140 -11.14 -21.76 -2.10
N SER A 141 -11.19 -20.79 -1.19
CA SER A 141 -10.87 -20.90 0.23
C SER A 141 -12.11 -20.59 1.06
N LEU A 142 -12.33 -19.33 1.45
CA LEU A 142 -13.43 -18.88 2.30
C LEU A 142 -14.82 -19.10 1.66
N SER A 143 -14.90 -19.20 0.34
CA SER A 143 -16.15 -19.48 -0.41
C SER A 143 -16.26 -20.92 -0.91
N HIS A 144 -15.30 -21.79 -0.57
CA HIS A 144 -15.21 -23.16 -1.08
C HIS A 144 -16.47 -23.98 -0.74
N THR A 145 -16.86 -24.91 -1.62
CA THR A 145 -18.10 -25.70 -1.45
C THR A 145 -18.04 -26.64 -0.25
N LYS A 146 -16.88 -27.27 -0.01
CA LYS A 146 -16.67 -28.14 1.16
C LYS A 146 -16.34 -27.32 2.40
N SER A 147 -16.98 -27.67 3.52
CA SER A 147 -16.89 -26.95 4.80
C SER A 147 -15.55 -27.10 5.51
N ASP A 148 -14.88 -28.24 5.34
CA ASP A 148 -13.55 -28.51 5.89
C ASP A 148 -12.49 -27.55 5.33
N VAL A 149 -12.52 -27.29 4.01
CA VAL A 149 -11.65 -26.29 3.36
C VAL A 149 -11.92 -24.88 3.86
N ARG A 150 -13.20 -24.51 4.04
CA ARG A 150 -13.57 -23.20 4.61
C ARG A 150 -13.09 -23.06 6.04
N GLN A 151 -13.25 -24.11 6.86
CA GLN A 151 -12.78 -24.09 8.24
C GLN A 151 -11.25 -23.91 8.30
N GLN A 152 -10.49 -24.61 7.46
CA GLN A 152 -9.04 -24.43 7.37
C GLN A 152 -8.66 -22.98 7.01
N ALA A 153 -9.36 -22.35 6.06
CA ALA A 153 -9.12 -20.96 5.68
C ALA A 153 -9.49 -19.96 6.79
N VAL A 154 -10.57 -20.22 7.53
CA VAL A 154 -10.95 -19.45 8.73
C VAL A 154 -9.88 -19.59 9.82
N ASP A 155 -9.45 -20.81 10.11
CA ASP A 155 -8.44 -21.09 11.13
C ASP A 155 -7.10 -20.41 10.80
N HIS A 156 -6.72 -20.39 9.52
CA HIS A 156 -5.55 -19.63 9.06
C HIS A 156 -5.69 -18.13 9.36
N ASN A 157 -6.82 -17.52 9.00
CA ASN A 157 -7.06 -16.11 9.27
C ASN A 157 -7.02 -15.78 10.78
N LEU A 158 -7.54 -16.68 11.63
CA LEU A 158 -7.46 -16.54 13.08
C LEU A 158 -6.01 -16.62 13.59
N TYR A 159 -5.19 -17.51 13.02
CA TYR A 159 -3.75 -17.58 13.30
C TYR A 159 -3.03 -16.28 12.92
N VAL A 160 -3.28 -15.75 11.72
CA VAL A 160 -2.68 -14.49 11.24
C VAL A 160 -3.05 -13.33 12.18
N MET A 161 -4.30 -13.26 12.60
CA MET A 161 -4.78 -12.27 13.57
C MET A 161 -4.14 -12.43 14.95
N GLU A 162 -3.92 -13.66 15.42
CA GLU A 162 -3.22 -13.93 16.68
C GLU A 162 -1.76 -13.49 16.63
N LEU A 163 -1.05 -13.79 15.54
CA LEU A 163 0.32 -13.33 15.31
C LEU A 163 0.37 -11.80 15.30
N GLY A 164 -0.53 -11.16 14.54
CA GLY A 164 -0.61 -9.70 14.46
C GLY A 164 -0.84 -9.04 15.82
N GLN A 165 -1.68 -9.62 16.68
CA GLN A 165 -1.89 -9.12 18.05
C GLN A 165 -0.60 -9.15 18.87
N LYS A 166 0.22 -10.20 18.71
CA LYS A 166 1.49 -10.34 19.46
C LYS A 166 2.56 -9.37 19.01
N ILE A 167 2.50 -8.86 17.78
CA ILE A 167 3.48 -7.91 17.23
C ILE A 167 2.95 -6.47 17.15
N GLY A 168 1.74 -6.21 17.63
CA GLY A 168 1.18 -4.86 17.72
C GLY A 168 0.42 -4.37 16.48
N SER A 169 0.13 -5.24 15.51
CA SER A 169 -0.80 -4.93 14.41
C SER A 169 -2.21 -4.66 14.96
N LYS A 170 -3.03 -3.96 14.17
CA LYS A 170 -4.40 -3.54 14.50
C LYS A 170 -5.41 -3.83 13.39
N ALA A 171 -5.01 -4.56 12.36
CA ALA A 171 -5.92 -4.92 11.28
C ALA A 171 -5.54 -6.24 10.60
N LEU A 172 -6.55 -6.88 10.01
CA LEU A 172 -6.40 -8.02 9.11
C LEU A 172 -6.96 -7.64 7.74
N THR A 173 -6.15 -7.77 6.69
CA THR A 173 -6.56 -7.69 5.29
C THR A 173 -6.79 -9.09 4.74
N ILE A 174 -7.98 -9.28 4.17
CA ILE A 174 -8.40 -10.49 3.47
C ILE A 174 -8.57 -10.18 1.99
N TRP A 175 -7.57 -10.58 1.20
CA TRP A 175 -7.71 -10.80 -0.23
C TRP A 175 -7.72 -12.31 -0.52
N VAL A 176 -8.61 -12.74 -1.42
CA VAL A 176 -8.71 -14.15 -1.84
C VAL A 176 -8.90 -14.25 -3.35
N GLY A 177 -8.32 -15.28 -3.95
CA GLY A 177 -8.53 -15.60 -5.37
C GLY A 177 -9.82 -16.38 -5.67
N ASP A 178 -10.73 -16.44 -4.71
CA ASP A 178 -11.97 -17.19 -4.79
C ASP A 178 -12.84 -16.73 -5.95
N GLY A 179 -13.18 -17.65 -6.85
CA GLY A 179 -13.97 -17.32 -8.03
C GLY A 179 -14.22 -18.54 -8.90
N SER A 180 -14.40 -18.30 -10.20
CA SER A 180 -14.56 -19.34 -11.20
C SER A 180 -13.96 -18.91 -12.54
N ASN A 181 -13.57 -19.90 -13.35
CA ASN A 181 -12.99 -19.71 -14.68
C ASN A 181 -13.95 -20.06 -15.82
N PHE A 182 -15.16 -20.55 -15.51
CA PHE A 182 -16.13 -21.00 -16.53
C PHE A 182 -17.59 -20.68 -16.11
N PRO A 183 -18.45 -20.27 -17.06
CA PRO A 183 -19.89 -20.21 -16.85
C PRO A 183 -20.46 -21.51 -16.29
N GLY A 184 -21.26 -21.42 -15.22
CA GLY A 184 -21.89 -22.56 -14.57
C GLY A 184 -21.01 -23.32 -13.56
N GLN A 185 -19.71 -23.01 -13.45
CA GLN A 185 -18.82 -23.63 -12.46
C GLN A 185 -19.21 -23.29 -11.01
N ALA A 186 -19.58 -22.04 -10.76
CA ALA A 186 -20.03 -21.56 -9.47
C ALA A 186 -21.45 -21.00 -9.56
N HIS A 187 -22.26 -21.30 -8.54
CA HIS A 187 -23.50 -20.56 -8.30
C HIS A 187 -23.14 -19.30 -7.52
N MET A 188 -23.12 -18.15 -8.19
CA MET A 188 -22.63 -16.86 -7.65
C MET A 188 -23.21 -16.53 -6.26
N THR A 189 -24.53 -16.59 -6.09
CA THR A 189 -25.18 -16.34 -4.78
C THR A 189 -24.70 -17.29 -3.68
N LYS A 190 -24.76 -18.61 -3.91
CA LYS A 190 -24.33 -19.59 -2.91
C LYS A 190 -22.83 -19.48 -2.59
N GLN A 191 -22.01 -19.06 -3.55
CA GLN A 191 -20.59 -18.82 -3.33
C GLN A 191 -20.39 -17.62 -2.41
N PHE A 192 -21.10 -16.53 -2.65
CA PHE A 192 -21.07 -15.35 -1.79
C PHE A 192 -21.64 -15.61 -0.39
N GLU A 193 -22.74 -16.37 -0.25
CA GLU A 193 -23.28 -16.80 1.06
C GLU A 193 -22.22 -17.54 1.90
N ARG A 194 -21.49 -18.48 1.28
CA ARG A 194 -20.40 -19.20 1.97
C ARG A 194 -19.25 -18.27 2.37
N TYR A 195 -18.89 -17.33 1.51
CA TYR A 195 -17.88 -16.32 1.85
C TYR A 195 -18.32 -15.51 3.08
N LEU A 196 -19.56 -15.01 3.10
CA LEU A 196 -20.10 -14.25 4.22
C LEU A 196 -20.11 -15.08 5.51
N ASP A 197 -20.47 -16.37 5.46
CA ASP A 197 -20.44 -17.24 6.64
C ASP A 197 -19.02 -17.40 7.21
N SER A 198 -18.03 -17.62 6.33
CA SER A 198 -16.62 -17.72 6.75
C SER A 198 -16.09 -16.38 7.29
N ALA A 199 -16.41 -15.27 6.61
CA ALA A 199 -16.00 -13.94 7.03
C ALA A 199 -16.64 -13.53 8.37
N ARG A 200 -17.90 -13.92 8.63
CA ARG A 200 -18.56 -13.75 9.93
C ARG A 200 -17.85 -14.54 11.04
N ALA A 201 -17.37 -15.75 10.74
CA ALA A 201 -16.62 -16.54 11.71
C ALA A 201 -15.30 -15.85 12.12
N ILE A 202 -14.58 -15.27 11.16
CA ILE A 202 -13.37 -14.47 11.41
C ILE A 202 -13.71 -13.20 12.18
N TYR A 203 -14.69 -12.43 11.69
CA TYR A 203 -15.16 -11.19 12.32
C TYR A 203 -15.58 -11.38 13.77
N GLY A 204 -16.25 -12.49 14.10
CA GLY A 204 -16.68 -12.83 15.45
C GLY A 204 -15.53 -13.03 16.46
N LYS A 205 -14.29 -13.11 15.99
CA LYS A 205 -13.08 -13.22 16.80
C LYS A 205 -12.18 -11.97 16.76
N LEU A 206 -12.57 -10.95 15.99
CA LEU A 206 -11.82 -9.70 15.87
C LEU A 206 -11.72 -9.00 17.24
N PRO A 207 -10.52 -8.57 17.69
CA PRO A 207 -10.37 -7.73 18.88
C PRO A 207 -11.13 -6.41 18.77
N GLU A 208 -11.52 -5.81 19.91
CA GLU A 208 -12.34 -4.59 19.93
C GLU A 208 -11.69 -3.40 19.21
N ASP A 209 -10.37 -3.26 19.33
CA ASP A 209 -9.57 -2.21 18.72
C ASP A 209 -9.00 -2.57 17.34
N TRP A 210 -9.47 -3.66 16.74
CA TRP A 210 -9.04 -4.12 15.43
C TRP A 210 -10.04 -3.77 14.32
N ARG A 211 -9.51 -3.65 13.10
CA ARG A 211 -10.29 -3.53 11.87
C ARG A 211 -10.12 -4.78 11.00
N LEU A 212 -11.19 -5.16 10.30
CA LEU A 212 -11.16 -6.17 9.25
C LEU A 212 -11.30 -5.47 7.91
N PHE A 213 -10.34 -5.68 7.03
CA PHE A 213 -10.34 -5.17 5.68
C PHE A 213 -10.62 -6.31 4.71
N THR A 214 -11.61 -6.12 3.84
CA THR A 214 -11.83 -7.01 2.69
C THR A 214 -11.43 -6.27 1.43
N GLU A 215 -10.63 -6.94 0.61
CA GLU A 215 -10.08 -6.36 -0.61
C GLU A 215 -10.78 -6.95 -1.83
N HIS A 216 -11.19 -6.07 -2.73
CA HIS A 216 -11.91 -6.46 -3.94
C HIS A 216 -10.99 -6.46 -5.14
N LYS A 217 -11.24 -7.38 -6.07
CA LYS A 217 -10.46 -7.52 -7.31
C LYS A 217 -11.30 -8.07 -8.44
N ILE A 218 -11.30 -7.37 -9.56
CA ILE A 218 -12.16 -7.70 -10.71
C ILE A 218 -11.91 -9.10 -11.29
N PHE A 219 -10.66 -9.52 -11.42
CA PHE A 219 -10.24 -10.82 -11.94
C PHE A 219 -8.81 -11.14 -11.48
N GLU A 220 -8.33 -12.35 -11.81
CA GLU A 220 -7.01 -12.89 -11.45
C GLU A 220 -6.88 -13.23 -9.96
N PRO A 221 -6.76 -14.52 -9.60
CA PRO A 221 -6.57 -15.70 -10.47
C PRO A 221 -7.86 -16.26 -11.11
N ALA A 222 -9.04 -15.75 -10.74
CA ALA A 222 -10.30 -16.15 -11.36
C ALA A 222 -10.58 -15.33 -12.64
N PHE A 223 -10.87 -16.00 -13.76
CA PHE A 223 -10.94 -15.36 -15.08
C PHE A 223 -12.36 -15.30 -15.69
N TYR A 224 -13.39 -15.74 -14.96
CA TYR A 224 -14.78 -15.55 -15.37
C TYR A 224 -15.61 -14.79 -14.33
N SER A 225 -15.50 -15.17 -13.05
CA SER A 225 -16.15 -14.45 -11.95
C SER A 225 -15.29 -14.49 -10.69
N THR A 226 -15.12 -13.38 -9.99
CA THR A 226 -14.51 -13.34 -8.65
C THR A 226 -15.60 -13.12 -7.60
N VAL A 227 -15.45 -13.70 -6.40
CA VAL A 227 -16.46 -13.56 -5.33
C VAL A 227 -16.55 -12.13 -4.82
N VAL A 228 -15.41 -11.47 -4.65
CA VAL A 228 -15.31 -10.08 -4.19
C VAL A 228 -14.80 -9.22 -5.34
N GLN A 229 -15.61 -9.10 -6.40
CA GLN A 229 -15.16 -8.58 -7.69
C GLN A 229 -15.03 -7.05 -7.75
N ASP A 230 -15.80 -6.32 -6.95
CA ASP A 230 -15.84 -4.85 -7.01
C ASP A 230 -16.18 -4.25 -5.64
N TRP A 231 -16.05 -2.92 -5.55
CA TRP A 231 -16.37 -2.14 -4.36
C TRP A 231 -17.83 -2.27 -3.90
N GLY A 232 -18.75 -2.62 -4.80
CA GLY A 232 -20.16 -2.82 -4.49
C GLY A 232 -20.36 -4.09 -3.66
N THR A 233 -19.79 -5.22 -4.10
CA THR A 233 -19.75 -6.44 -3.27
C THR A 233 -18.97 -6.21 -1.99
N ASN A 234 -17.85 -5.48 -2.05
CA ASN A 234 -17.04 -5.17 -0.87
C ASN A 234 -17.83 -4.38 0.19
N TYR A 235 -18.60 -3.38 -0.26
CA TYR A 235 -19.50 -2.62 0.60
C TYR A 235 -20.57 -3.50 1.23
N LEU A 236 -21.17 -4.44 0.48
CA LEU A 236 -22.13 -5.40 1.04
C LEU A 236 -21.50 -6.25 2.14
N ILE A 237 -20.28 -6.75 1.94
CA ILE A 237 -19.54 -7.51 2.96
C ILE A 237 -19.34 -6.66 4.21
N ALA A 238 -18.78 -5.46 4.05
CA ALA A 238 -18.48 -4.57 5.17
C ALA A 238 -19.75 -4.18 5.96
N LYS A 239 -20.90 -4.06 5.30
CA LYS A 239 -22.21 -3.80 5.94
C LYS A 239 -22.76 -5.04 6.64
N GLU A 240 -22.65 -6.22 6.05
CA GLU A 240 -23.14 -7.49 6.60
C GLU A 240 -22.32 -8.00 7.79
N LEU A 241 -21.03 -7.67 7.85
CA LEU A 241 -20.15 -8.10 8.95
C LEU A 241 -20.28 -7.21 10.19
N GLY A 242 -20.26 -5.89 10.03
CA GLY A 242 -20.45 -4.95 11.13
C GLY A 242 -19.57 -3.71 11.08
N GLU A 243 -19.54 -2.94 12.17
CA GLU A 243 -18.90 -1.61 12.19
C GLU A 243 -17.38 -1.67 11.97
N ARG A 244 -16.71 -2.67 12.54
CA ARG A 244 -15.25 -2.89 12.40
C ARG A 244 -14.80 -3.49 11.05
N ALA A 245 -15.73 -3.75 10.13
CA ALA A 245 -15.41 -4.27 8.79
C ALA A 245 -15.44 -3.13 7.77
N TYR A 246 -14.40 -3.03 6.95
CA TYR A 246 -14.21 -1.96 5.98
C TYR A 246 -13.72 -2.51 4.64
N CYS A 247 -13.87 -1.70 3.60
CA CYS A 247 -13.36 -1.99 2.26
C CYS A 247 -11.92 -1.49 2.14
N LEU A 248 -11.03 -2.33 1.62
CA LEU A 248 -9.72 -1.91 1.13
C LEU A 248 -9.79 -1.67 -0.39
N VAL A 249 -9.18 -0.57 -0.83
CA VAL A 249 -9.13 -0.16 -2.23
C VAL A 249 -7.70 -0.30 -2.73
N ASP A 250 -7.49 -1.25 -3.63
CA ASP A 250 -6.26 -1.34 -4.42
C ASP A 250 -6.47 -0.63 -5.76
N LEU A 251 -5.52 0.23 -6.17
CA LEU A 251 -5.66 1.03 -7.37
C LEU A 251 -5.70 0.20 -8.67
N GLY A 252 -5.01 -0.93 -8.74
CA GLY A 252 -4.93 -1.83 -9.89
C GLY A 252 -6.15 -2.74 -10.08
N HIS A 253 -7.01 -2.86 -9.06
CA HIS A 253 -8.05 -3.88 -8.98
C HIS A 253 -9.39 -3.57 -9.65
N HIS A 254 -9.43 -2.55 -10.52
CA HIS A 254 -10.67 -2.03 -11.10
C HIS A 254 -10.82 -2.35 -12.59
N ALA A 255 -12.05 -2.34 -13.10
CA ALA A 255 -12.29 -2.45 -14.53
C ALA A 255 -11.66 -1.26 -15.31
N PRO A 256 -11.32 -1.42 -16.60
CA PRO A 256 -10.88 -0.30 -17.42
C PRO A 256 -11.88 0.85 -17.37
N THR A 257 -11.39 2.10 -17.32
CA THR A 257 -12.18 3.35 -17.30
C THR A 257 -12.95 3.66 -16.01
N VAL A 258 -12.85 2.82 -14.97
CA VAL A 258 -13.47 3.11 -13.67
C VAL A 258 -12.87 4.40 -13.09
N ASN A 259 -13.74 5.29 -12.61
CA ASN A 259 -13.34 6.43 -11.80
C ASN A 259 -13.13 5.96 -10.35
N ILE A 260 -11.87 5.81 -9.94
CA ILE A 260 -11.50 5.20 -8.65
C ILE A 260 -11.69 6.21 -7.52
N GLU A 261 -11.38 7.48 -7.74
CA GLU A 261 -11.57 8.56 -6.78
C GLU A 261 -13.04 8.74 -6.38
N MET A 262 -14.00 8.45 -7.28
CA MET A 262 -15.42 8.39 -6.93
C MET A 262 -15.75 7.20 -6.01
N ILE A 263 -15.12 6.04 -6.20
CA ILE A 263 -15.29 4.89 -5.29
C ILE A 263 -14.79 5.27 -3.90
N VAL A 264 -13.63 5.92 -3.83
CA VAL A 264 -13.07 6.47 -2.59
C VAL A 264 -14.08 7.40 -1.92
N ALA A 265 -14.59 8.42 -2.63
CA ALA A 265 -15.59 9.34 -2.12
C ALA A 265 -16.86 8.64 -1.58
N ARG A 266 -17.34 7.60 -2.28
CA ARG A 266 -18.50 6.81 -1.83
C ARG A 266 -18.18 6.02 -0.56
N LEU A 267 -17.04 5.35 -0.49
CA LEU A 267 -16.67 4.58 0.69
C LEU A 267 -16.44 5.50 1.91
N ILE A 268 -15.91 6.70 1.71
CA ILE A 268 -15.83 7.74 2.74
C ILE A 268 -17.24 8.12 3.22
N GLN A 269 -18.13 8.50 2.30
CA GLN A 269 -19.49 8.94 2.61
C GLN A 269 -20.26 7.93 3.46
N PHE A 270 -20.06 6.63 3.22
CA PHE A 270 -20.73 5.56 3.96
C PHE A 270 -19.90 4.98 5.11
N GLY A 271 -18.76 5.59 5.46
CA GLY A 271 -17.92 5.19 6.60
C GLY A 271 -17.30 3.80 6.44
N LYS A 272 -17.02 3.38 5.20
CA LYS A 272 -16.52 2.04 4.84
C LYS A 272 -15.18 2.06 4.10
N LEU A 273 -14.50 3.20 3.99
CA LEU A 273 -13.11 3.23 3.53
C LEU A 273 -12.17 2.79 4.67
N GLY A 274 -11.60 1.59 4.54
CA GLY A 274 -10.67 1.03 5.53
C GLY A 274 -9.23 1.44 5.28
N GLY A 275 -8.82 1.44 4.01
CA GLY A 275 -7.49 1.81 3.60
C GLY A 275 -7.22 1.60 2.11
N PHE A 276 -5.96 1.79 1.74
CA PHE A 276 -5.46 1.72 0.38
C PHE A 276 -4.30 0.77 0.21
N HIS A 277 -4.31 0.04 -0.90
CA HIS A 277 -3.11 -0.50 -1.52
C HIS A 277 -2.76 0.39 -2.71
N PHE A 278 -1.61 1.07 -2.60
CA PHE A 278 -1.10 1.97 -3.63
C PHE A 278 -0.15 1.24 -4.56
N ASN A 279 -0.44 1.38 -5.85
CA ASN A 279 0.37 1.00 -6.99
C ASN A 279 -0.01 1.90 -8.17
N ASP A 280 0.57 1.63 -9.33
CA ASP A 280 0.06 2.15 -10.58
C ASP A 280 -0.09 1.04 -11.62
N SER A 281 -0.89 1.33 -12.63
CA SER A 281 -1.19 0.36 -13.67
C SER A 281 -1.70 1.01 -14.94
N LYS A 282 -1.60 0.26 -16.04
CA LYS A 282 -2.07 0.64 -17.36
C LYS A 282 -3.08 -0.33 -17.94
N TYR A 283 -2.94 -1.64 -17.69
CA TYR A 283 -3.73 -2.68 -18.36
C TYR A 283 -4.63 -3.45 -17.40
N GLY A 284 -4.07 -3.95 -16.29
CA GLY A 284 -4.82 -4.63 -15.25
C GLY A 284 -4.20 -4.35 -13.91
N ASP A 285 -4.04 -5.41 -13.13
CA ASP A 285 -3.27 -5.36 -11.89
C ASP A 285 -1.77 -5.51 -12.20
N ASP A 286 -1.18 -4.42 -12.66
CA ASP A 286 0.21 -4.42 -13.14
C ASP A 286 1.24 -4.27 -12.00
N ASP A 287 0.79 -3.89 -10.79
CA ASP A 287 1.60 -3.71 -9.58
C ASP A 287 2.84 -2.80 -9.75
N LEU A 288 2.73 -1.74 -10.55
CA LEU A 288 3.86 -0.86 -10.86
C LEU A 288 4.12 0.18 -9.76
N ASP A 289 5.29 0.80 -9.85
CA ASP A 289 5.68 1.99 -9.09
C ASP A 289 4.54 3.03 -9.06
N THR A 290 4.20 3.49 -7.85
CA THR A 290 3.06 4.37 -7.62
C THR A 290 3.30 5.70 -8.33
N ALA A 291 2.30 6.18 -9.07
CA ALA A 291 2.35 7.39 -9.90
C ALA A 291 3.31 7.32 -11.13
N ALA A 292 3.89 6.16 -11.45
CA ALA A 292 4.78 6.05 -12.61
C ALA A 292 4.04 6.12 -13.97
N ILE A 293 2.72 5.91 -13.98
CA ILE A 293 1.89 5.88 -15.19
C ILE A 293 0.88 7.02 -15.19
N ASP A 294 0.08 7.16 -14.13
CA ASP A 294 -0.97 8.16 -13.98
C ASP A 294 -0.86 8.92 -12.65
N PRO A 295 0.11 9.85 -12.54
CA PRO A 295 0.30 10.65 -11.32
C PRO A 295 -0.91 11.56 -11.02
N TYR A 296 -1.70 11.92 -12.03
CA TYR A 296 -2.87 12.76 -11.82
C TYR A 296 -4.00 11.98 -11.15
N ARG A 297 -4.20 10.71 -11.49
CA ARG A 297 -5.15 9.82 -10.80
C ARG A 297 -4.80 9.68 -9.31
N LEU A 298 -3.53 9.49 -8.96
CA LEU A 298 -3.12 9.43 -7.56
C LEU A 298 -3.44 10.75 -6.83
N PHE A 299 -3.12 11.89 -7.45
CA PHE A 299 -3.50 13.20 -6.91
C PHE A 299 -5.02 13.35 -6.71
N LEU A 300 -5.84 12.88 -7.65
CA LEU A 300 -7.30 12.94 -7.52
C LEU A 300 -7.84 12.03 -6.41
N VAL A 301 -7.22 10.87 -6.16
CA VAL A 301 -7.52 10.06 -4.97
C VAL A 301 -7.21 10.85 -3.69
N PHE A 302 -6.02 11.44 -3.60
CA PHE A 302 -5.64 12.27 -2.45
C PHE A 302 -6.48 13.54 -2.30
N ASN A 303 -7.03 14.07 -3.40
CA ASN A 303 -7.95 15.20 -3.35
C ASN A 303 -9.15 14.88 -2.46
N GLU A 304 -9.75 13.69 -2.63
CA GLU A 304 -10.89 13.23 -1.81
C GLU A 304 -10.48 12.96 -0.36
N LEU A 305 -9.28 12.40 -0.13
CA LEU A 305 -8.78 12.14 1.22
C LEU A 305 -8.55 13.42 2.01
N VAL A 306 -7.97 14.44 1.38
CA VAL A 306 -7.76 15.75 2.03
C VAL A 306 -9.08 16.48 2.22
N ASP A 307 -10.03 16.34 1.30
CA ASP A 307 -11.39 16.91 1.45
C ASP A 307 -12.10 16.33 2.68
N ALA A 308 -11.93 15.03 2.90
CA ALA A 308 -12.57 14.29 3.99
C ALA A 308 -11.81 14.35 5.32
N ALA A 309 -10.66 15.03 5.41
CA ALA A 309 -9.74 14.94 6.55
C ALA A 309 -10.38 15.30 7.91
N ASP A 310 -11.40 16.17 7.92
CA ASP A 310 -12.11 16.57 9.15
C ASP A 310 -13.32 15.67 9.48
N THR A 311 -13.54 14.58 8.71
CA THR A 311 -14.61 13.62 8.96
C THR A 311 -14.33 12.83 10.25
N PRO A 312 -15.23 12.81 11.24
CA PRO A 312 -15.00 12.10 12.49
C PRO A 312 -14.71 10.60 12.30
N GLY A 313 -13.61 10.12 12.89
CA GLY A 313 -13.21 8.72 12.79
C GLY A 313 -12.61 8.32 11.44
N PHE A 314 -12.34 9.28 10.55
CA PHE A 314 -11.69 9.03 9.27
C PHE A 314 -10.18 8.85 9.44
N ASP A 315 -9.74 7.59 9.40
CA ASP A 315 -8.33 7.20 9.55
C ASP A 315 -8.00 6.01 8.65
N PRO A 316 -8.06 6.17 7.31
CA PRO A 316 -7.77 5.06 6.41
C PRO A 316 -6.32 4.61 6.55
N ALA A 317 -6.08 3.30 6.52
CA ALA A 317 -4.73 2.76 6.43
C ALA A 317 -4.13 3.04 5.04
N HIS A 318 -2.83 3.29 4.97
CA HIS A 318 -2.13 3.59 3.72
C HIS A 318 -0.98 2.61 3.56
N MET A 319 -1.05 1.74 2.56
CA MET A 319 -0.08 0.67 2.32
C MET A 319 0.31 0.69 0.83
N LEU A 320 1.56 0.42 0.51
CA LEU A 320 1.96 0.09 -0.87
C LEU A 320 1.66 -1.40 -1.11
N ASP A 321 1.28 -1.76 -2.33
CA ASP A 321 1.18 -3.16 -2.78
C ASP A 321 1.68 -3.24 -4.22
N GLN A 322 2.92 -3.70 -4.41
CA GLN A 322 3.66 -3.51 -5.67
C GLN A 322 4.62 -4.67 -5.92
N SER A 323 4.98 -4.88 -7.19
CA SER A 323 5.82 -5.98 -7.67
C SER A 323 6.93 -5.44 -8.59
N HIS A 324 8.15 -5.37 -8.06
CA HIS A 324 9.29 -4.76 -8.73
C HIS A 324 10.03 -5.78 -9.60
N ASN A 325 9.62 -5.88 -10.86
CA ASN A 325 10.08 -6.94 -11.75
C ASN A 325 11.40 -6.63 -12.49
N VAL A 326 11.72 -5.35 -12.69
CA VAL A 326 12.79 -4.88 -13.59
C VAL A 326 13.63 -3.73 -13.01
N THR A 327 13.56 -3.53 -11.71
CA THR A 327 14.22 -2.46 -10.96
C THR A 327 14.80 -3.01 -9.66
N ASP A 328 15.66 -2.25 -8.98
CA ASP A 328 15.98 -2.54 -7.58
C ASP A 328 14.70 -2.27 -6.74
N PRO A 329 14.17 -3.27 -6.02
CA PRO A 329 12.94 -3.10 -5.24
C PRO A 329 13.03 -1.99 -4.19
N ILE A 330 14.21 -1.78 -3.59
CA ILE A 330 14.42 -0.75 -2.57
C ILE A 330 14.30 0.65 -3.20
N GLU A 331 14.89 0.87 -4.38
CA GLU A 331 14.79 2.15 -5.08
C GLU A 331 13.34 2.48 -5.47
N SER A 332 12.62 1.47 -5.97
CA SER A 332 11.24 1.59 -6.44
C SER A 332 10.26 1.88 -5.31
N LEU A 333 10.43 1.21 -4.16
CA LEU A 333 9.63 1.45 -2.95
C LEU A 333 9.92 2.82 -2.34
N MET A 334 11.18 3.27 -2.32
CA MET A 334 11.50 4.64 -1.90
C MET A 334 10.81 5.67 -2.81
N ASN A 335 10.88 5.48 -4.13
CA ASN A 335 10.26 6.39 -5.09
C ASN A 335 8.73 6.40 -4.95
N SER A 336 8.11 5.22 -4.88
CA SER A 336 6.66 5.07 -4.70
C SER A 336 6.17 5.74 -3.41
N ALA A 337 6.85 5.53 -2.27
CA ALA A 337 6.51 6.20 -1.02
C ALA A 337 6.61 7.75 -1.11
N MET A 338 7.61 8.26 -1.82
CA MET A 338 7.76 9.70 -2.08
C MET A 338 6.66 10.24 -3.00
N GLU A 339 6.20 9.47 -3.99
CA GLU A 339 5.09 9.87 -4.86
C GLU A 339 3.74 9.89 -4.14
N VAL A 340 3.52 8.98 -3.18
CA VAL A 340 2.37 9.06 -2.25
C VAL A 340 2.43 10.38 -1.45
N GLN A 341 3.59 10.72 -0.86
CA GLN A 341 3.78 12.00 -0.17
C GLN A 341 3.61 13.21 -1.10
N ARG A 342 4.00 13.10 -2.38
CA ARG A 342 3.85 14.16 -3.38
C ARG A 342 2.38 14.45 -3.66
N ALA A 343 1.60 13.41 -3.96
CA ALA A 343 0.18 13.55 -4.21
C ALA A 343 -0.56 14.11 -2.99
N TYR A 344 -0.20 13.67 -1.78
CA TYR A 344 -0.68 14.25 -0.53
C TYR A 344 -0.34 15.74 -0.41
N ALA A 345 0.93 16.13 -0.59
CA ALA A 345 1.37 17.52 -0.50
C ALA A 345 0.66 18.43 -1.53
N GLN A 346 0.46 17.94 -2.75
CA GLN A 346 -0.29 18.65 -3.79
C GLN A 346 -1.77 18.80 -3.41
N ALA A 347 -2.41 17.76 -2.86
CA ALA A 347 -3.81 17.83 -2.43
C ALA A 347 -4.03 18.81 -1.25
N LEU A 348 -3.02 18.99 -0.38
CA LEU A 348 -3.03 19.95 0.73
C LEU A 348 -3.02 21.41 0.28
N ILE A 349 -2.53 21.72 -0.93
CA ILE A 349 -2.40 23.10 -1.45
C ILE A 349 -3.51 23.46 -2.45
N VAL A 350 -4.58 22.65 -2.52
CA VAL A 350 -5.81 22.98 -3.23
C VAL A 350 -6.56 24.09 -2.48
N ASP A 351 -6.97 25.14 -3.18
CA ASP A 351 -7.84 26.18 -2.63
C ASP A 351 -9.27 25.65 -2.53
N ARG A 352 -9.63 25.12 -1.36
CA ARG A 352 -10.94 24.50 -1.09
C ARG A 352 -12.09 25.49 -1.19
N ALA A 353 -11.87 26.73 -0.78
CA ALA A 353 -12.91 27.76 -0.84
C ALA A 353 -13.21 28.16 -2.29
N ALA A 354 -12.17 28.38 -3.11
CA ALA A 354 -12.34 28.65 -4.53
C ALA A 354 -12.96 27.46 -5.28
N LEU A 355 -12.49 26.24 -5.01
CA LEU A 355 -13.02 25.02 -5.62
C LEU A 355 -14.53 24.87 -5.35
N SER A 356 -14.95 25.02 -4.09
CA SER A 356 -16.36 24.95 -3.71
C SER A 356 -17.20 26.03 -4.40
N GLY A 357 -16.70 27.27 -4.47
CA GLY A 357 -17.37 28.34 -5.22
C GLY A 357 -17.58 28.00 -6.70
N PHE A 358 -16.54 27.53 -7.39
CA PHE A 358 -16.65 27.14 -8.80
C PHE A 358 -17.56 25.92 -9.03
N GLN A 359 -17.63 25.00 -8.07
CA GLN A 359 -18.54 23.85 -8.13
C GLN A 359 -20.02 24.29 -8.05
N GLU A 360 -20.36 25.15 -7.08
CA GLU A 360 -21.72 25.68 -6.90
C GLU A 360 -22.16 26.56 -8.08
N ASP A 361 -21.23 27.33 -8.66
CA ASP A 361 -21.50 28.19 -9.83
C ASP A 361 -21.48 27.43 -11.17
N ASN A 362 -21.20 26.12 -11.17
CA ASN A 362 -21.02 25.29 -12.35
C ASN A 362 -19.91 25.77 -13.32
N ASP A 363 -18.88 26.45 -12.81
CA ASP A 363 -17.69 26.82 -13.58
C ASP A 363 -16.69 25.65 -13.63
N ALA A 364 -17.00 24.69 -14.51
CA ALA A 364 -16.20 23.48 -14.67
C ALA A 364 -14.73 23.76 -15.05
N LEU A 365 -14.47 24.84 -15.80
CA LEU A 365 -13.11 25.18 -16.23
C LEU A 365 -12.28 25.68 -15.05
N MET A 366 -12.84 26.59 -14.25
CA MET A 366 -12.13 27.13 -13.09
C MET A 366 -12.02 26.13 -11.94
N ALA A 367 -13.01 25.26 -11.74
CA ALA A 367 -12.90 24.14 -10.80
C ALA A 367 -11.74 23.20 -11.16
N SER A 368 -11.65 22.81 -12.44
CA SER A 368 -10.56 21.97 -12.95
C SER A 368 -9.20 22.66 -12.83
N GLU A 369 -9.12 23.94 -13.18
CA GLU A 369 -7.88 24.72 -13.09
C GLU A 369 -7.42 24.95 -11.64
N THR A 370 -8.35 25.00 -10.69
CA THR A 370 -8.04 25.07 -9.26
C THR A 370 -7.28 23.81 -8.80
N LEU A 371 -7.78 22.63 -9.18
CA LEU A 371 -7.08 21.37 -8.93
C LEU A 371 -5.74 21.30 -9.67
N LYS A 372 -5.71 21.70 -10.94
CA LYS A 372 -4.48 21.66 -11.74
C LYS A 372 -3.41 22.63 -11.24
N THR A 373 -3.79 23.76 -10.65
CA THR A 373 -2.84 24.69 -10.03
C THR A 373 -2.09 24.04 -8.88
N ALA A 374 -2.80 23.27 -8.04
CA ALA A 374 -2.19 22.48 -6.98
C ALA A 374 -1.32 21.35 -7.56
N PHE A 375 -1.87 20.52 -8.45
CA PHE A 375 -1.16 19.39 -9.05
C PHE A 375 0.12 19.78 -9.81
N ARG A 376 0.11 20.88 -10.57
CA ARG A 376 1.28 21.33 -11.33
C ARG A 376 2.33 22.04 -10.47
N THR A 377 2.04 22.32 -9.20
CA THR A 377 3.06 22.86 -8.29
C THR A 377 4.09 21.76 -8.02
N ASP A 378 5.35 22.04 -8.35
CA ASP A 378 6.44 21.14 -7.97
C ASP A 378 6.69 21.27 -6.46
N VAL A 379 6.26 20.25 -5.72
CA VAL A 379 6.38 20.15 -4.27
C VAL A 379 7.66 19.42 -3.83
N THR A 380 8.56 19.07 -4.76
CA THR A 380 9.81 18.34 -4.44
C THR A 380 10.61 19.00 -3.30
N PRO A 381 10.76 20.34 -3.23
CA PRO A 381 11.48 20.98 -2.13
C PRO A 381 10.81 20.76 -0.75
N ILE A 382 9.48 20.65 -0.70
CA ILE A 382 8.75 20.37 0.57
C ILE A 382 9.11 18.97 1.07
N LEU A 383 9.05 17.98 0.18
CA LEU A 383 9.36 16.58 0.49
C LEU A 383 10.82 16.43 0.93
N GLN A 384 11.74 17.07 0.21
CA GLN A 384 13.17 17.08 0.54
C GLN A 384 13.45 17.76 1.89
N MET A 385 12.83 18.91 2.17
CA MET A 385 13.00 19.61 3.44
C MET A 385 12.44 18.80 4.61
N ALA A 386 11.27 18.17 4.44
CA ALA A 386 10.68 17.27 5.44
C ALA A 386 11.62 16.09 5.77
N ARG A 387 12.27 15.49 4.77
CA ARG A 387 13.29 14.45 4.99
C ARG A 387 14.53 14.98 5.69
N ARG A 388 15.08 16.09 5.22
CA ARG A 388 16.29 16.71 5.79
C ARG A 388 16.12 16.97 7.29
N GLU A 389 15.00 17.57 7.70
CA GLU A 389 14.75 17.91 9.11
C GLU A 389 14.58 16.67 10.01
N LYS A 390 14.19 15.53 9.45
CA LYS A 390 14.19 14.23 10.14
C LYS A 390 15.56 13.55 10.18
N GLY A 391 16.58 14.11 9.53
CA GLY A 391 17.88 13.47 9.35
C GLY A 391 17.90 12.37 8.27
N CYS A 392 16.86 12.31 7.44
CA CYS A 392 16.78 11.42 6.28
C CYS A 392 17.51 12.02 5.06
N ALA A 393 17.59 11.28 3.96
CA ALA A 393 18.28 11.73 2.76
C ALA A 393 17.44 12.77 1.97
N ILE A 394 18.07 13.88 1.56
CA ILE A 394 17.47 14.85 0.63
C ILE A 394 17.14 14.14 -0.70
N ASP A 395 18.10 13.39 -1.23
CA ASP A 395 17.95 12.51 -2.39
C ASP A 395 18.17 11.04 -1.97
N PRO A 396 17.08 10.29 -1.67
CA PRO A 396 17.17 8.92 -1.19
C PRO A 396 17.85 7.95 -2.16
N ILE A 397 17.56 8.03 -3.46
CA ILE A 397 18.12 7.10 -4.45
C ILE A 397 19.62 7.36 -4.61
N ALA A 398 20.05 8.63 -4.71
CA ALA A 398 21.47 8.94 -4.81
C ALA A 398 22.23 8.53 -3.53
N ALA A 399 21.64 8.72 -2.34
CA ALA A 399 22.23 8.27 -1.08
C ALA A 399 22.34 6.74 -1.00
N TYR A 400 21.30 6.02 -1.42
CA TYR A 400 21.28 4.57 -1.50
C TYR A 400 22.37 4.03 -2.44
N ARG A 401 22.50 4.59 -3.64
CA ARG A 401 23.52 4.15 -4.60
C ARG A 401 24.94 4.45 -4.11
N ARG A 402 25.16 5.60 -3.46
CA ARG A 402 26.46 5.97 -2.87
C ARG A 402 26.87 5.06 -1.72
N SER A 403 25.92 4.55 -0.93
CA SER A 403 26.23 3.68 0.20
C SER A 403 26.74 2.30 -0.24
N GLY A 404 26.46 1.88 -1.48
CA GLY A 404 26.82 0.54 -1.95
C GLY A 404 26.02 -0.58 -1.27
N TYR A 405 24.91 -0.27 -0.60
CA TYR A 405 24.12 -1.22 0.18
C TYR A 405 23.78 -2.50 -0.59
N ARG A 406 23.29 -2.36 -1.83
CA ARG A 406 22.96 -3.51 -2.69
C ARG A 406 24.14 -4.45 -2.91
N ALA A 407 25.34 -3.89 -3.12
CA ALA A 407 26.55 -4.69 -3.31
C ALA A 407 26.93 -5.41 -2.01
N GLN A 408 26.83 -4.72 -0.87
CA GLN A 408 27.11 -5.29 0.45
C GLN A 408 26.18 -6.48 0.78
N VAL A 409 24.86 -6.32 0.61
CA VAL A 409 23.94 -7.42 0.89
C VAL A 409 24.11 -8.59 -0.08
N ALA A 410 24.52 -8.31 -1.33
CA ALA A 410 24.85 -9.35 -2.32
C ALA A 410 26.06 -10.21 -1.95
N GLU A 411 27.00 -9.70 -1.15
CA GLU A 411 28.12 -10.50 -0.63
C GLU A 411 27.70 -11.45 0.49
N THR A 412 26.67 -11.08 1.25
CA THR A 412 26.23 -11.81 2.45
C THR A 412 25.06 -12.77 2.21
N ARG A 413 24.22 -12.49 1.20
CA ARG A 413 23.00 -13.26 0.94
C ARG A 413 23.22 -14.29 -0.18
N PRO A 414 22.58 -15.47 -0.11
CA PRO A 414 22.67 -16.46 -1.16
C PRO A 414 22.25 -15.90 -2.52
N ALA A 415 23.00 -16.25 -3.57
CA ALA A 415 22.63 -15.87 -4.92
C ALA A 415 21.31 -16.55 -5.31
N SER A 416 20.38 -15.75 -5.86
CA SER A 416 19.14 -16.24 -6.44
C SER A 416 19.33 -16.55 -7.93
N ALA A 417 18.61 -17.54 -8.43
CA ALA A 417 18.64 -17.92 -9.84
C ALA A 417 17.34 -17.52 -10.54
N SER A 418 17.45 -17.05 -11.79
CA SER A 418 16.29 -16.84 -12.66
C SER A 418 15.56 -18.15 -12.92
N GLY A 419 14.23 -18.10 -12.99
CA GLY A 419 13.39 -19.27 -13.17
C GLY A 419 12.05 -18.93 -13.83
N GLY A 420 11.30 -19.98 -14.17
CA GLY A 420 9.92 -19.85 -14.64
C GLY A 420 8.97 -19.42 -13.53
N GLY A 421 7.84 -18.83 -13.90
CA GLY A 421 6.71 -18.63 -12.99
C GLY A 421 5.77 -19.83 -12.97
N GLY A 422 4.59 -19.67 -12.36
CA GLY A 422 3.60 -20.75 -12.21
C GLY A 422 2.76 -21.08 -13.44
N ILE A 423 3.21 -20.74 -14.67
CA ILE A 423 2.43 -21.00 -15.88
C ILE A 423 2.39 -22.48 -16.27
N VAL A 424 3.47 -23.25 -16.06
CA VAL A 424 3.61 -24.67 -16.45
C VAL A 424 4.36 -25.50 -15.43
#